data_AF-A0A257MIS6-F1
#
_entry.id   AF-A0A257MIS6-F1
#
_cell.length_a   1.000
_cell.length_b   1.000
_cell.length_c   1.000
_cell.angle_alpha   90.00
_cell.angle_beta   90.00
_cell.angle_gamma   90.00
#
_symmetry.space_group_name_H-M   'P 1'
#
loop_
_entity.id
_entity.type
_entity.pdbx_description
1 polymer ?
#
loop_
_entity_poly.entity_id
_entity_poly.type
_entity_poly.pdbx_seq_one_letter_code
_entity_poly.pdbx_strand_id
1 'polypeptide(L)'
;MLVGLSLSALFFVGVSLATKPEPDLKLAPFFPDIAERVFDRILPQADRSGSSYMAVSSRIEEKIAGERSHLDLAIEHSPAQVGDDGQLPWETLVKGLKERYPLWFTPTGSHIVYRLSQADMLSCVKMVRGDDSHIWLSAEPRLEQGERLRDELFLAYGEIDDVLEALGMRGRPG
;
A
#
# COMPACT_ATOMS: atom_id res chain seq x y z
N MET A 1 11.62 -43.82 -21.14
CA MET A 1 11.78 -42.78 -20.10
C MET A 1 12.22 -41.40 -20.63
N LEU A 2 12.63 -41.22 -21.90
CA LEU A 2 13.05 -39.91 -22.42
C LEU A 2 11.94 -39.06 -23.09
N VAL A 3 10.90 -39.68 -23.65
CA VAL A 3 9.86 -38.94 -24.40
C VAL A 3 8.95 -38.11 -23.49
N GLY A 4 8.71 -38.58 -22.26
CA GLY A 4 7.89 -37.87 -21.26
C GLY A 4 8.57 -36.63 -20.66
N LEU A 5 9.90 -36.61 -20.56
CA LEU A 5 10.65 -35.44 -20.06
C LEU A 5 10.71 -34.32 -21.10
N SER A 6 10.86 -34.68 -22.38
CA SER A 6 10.89 -33.70 -23.49
C SER A 6 9.52 -33.03 -23.71
N LEU A 7 8.42 -33.77 -23.57
CA LEU A 7 7.08 -33.20 -23.73
C LEU A 7 6.76 -32.18 -22.63
N SER A 8 7.11 -32.48 -21.38
CA SER A 8 6.94 -31.56 -20.24
C SER A 8 7.74 -30.27 -20.39
N ALA A 9 8.96 -30.34 -20.94
CA ALA A 9 9.78 -29.16 -21.20
C ALA A 9 9.17 -28.23 -22.26
N LEU A 10 8.61 -28.79 -23.35
CA LEU A 10 7.92 -28.03 -24.40
C LEU A 10 6.64 -27.36 -23.88
N PHE A 11 5.87 -28.03 -23.02
CA PHE A 11 4.72 -27.42 -22.36
C PHE A 11 5.13 -26.32 -21.37
N PHE A 12 6.21 -26.48 -20.60
CA PHE A 12 6.67 -25.47 -19.65
C PHE A 12 7.18 -24.20 -20.35
N VAL A 13 7.92 -24.35 -21.45
CA VAL A 13 8.37 -23.23 -22.30
C VAL A 13 7.20 -22.57 -23.01
N GLY A 14 6.26 -23.36 -23.55
CA GLY A 14 5.07 -22.84 -24.21
C GLY A 14 4.14 -22.08 -23.27
N VAL A 15 3.94 -22.59 -22.04
CA VAL A 15 3.18 -21.90 -21.00
C VAL A 15 3.94 -20.67 -20.52
N SER A 16 5.26 -20.74 -20.27
CA SER A 16 6.08 -19.58 -19.86
C SER A 16 6.03 -18.42 -20.86
N LEU A 17 6.10 -18.68 -22.17
CA LEU A 17 5.98 -17.64 -23.20
C LEU A 17 4.54 -17.10 -23.34
N ALA A 18 3.53 -17.90 -23.02
CA ALA A 18 2.13 -17.48 -23.06
C ALA A 18 1.69 -16.72 -21.80
N THR A 19 2.36 -16.93 -20.66
CA THR A 19 2.19 -16.11 -19.46
C THR A 19 2.71 -14.71 -19.73
N LYS A 20 1.83 -13.71 -19.62
CA LYS A 20 2.26 -12.32 -19.61
C LYS A 20 3.25 -12.14 -18.45
N PRO A 21 4.41 -11.50 -18.68
CA PRO A 21 5.33 -11.20 -17.59
C PRO A 21 4.58 -10.44 -16.50
N GLU A 22 4.75 -10.90 -15.26
CA GLU A 22 4.12 -10.25 -14.12
C GLU A 22 4.61 -8.80 -14.05
N PRO A 23 3.75 -7.81 -13.78
CA PRO A 23 4.17 -6.42 -13.76
C PRO A 23 5.36 -6.19 -12.82
N ASP A 24 6.38 -5.47 -13.28
CA ASP A 24 7.59 -5.16 -12.51
C ASP A 24 7.27 -4.60 -11.11
N LEU A 25 6.16 -3.88 -10.98
CA LEU A 25 5.66 -3.35 -9.71
C LEU A 25 5.33 -4.43 -8.66
N LYS A 26 4.82 -5.60 -9.09
CA LYS A 26 4.55 -6.72 -8.19
C LYS A 26 5.79 -7.53 -7.85
N LEU A 27 6.82 -7.44 -8.69
CA LEU A 27 8.12 -8.07 -8.48
C LEU A 27 9.02 -7.19 -7.61
N ALA A 28 8.82 -5.87 -7.61
CA ALA A 28 9.61 -4.91 -6.85
C ALA A 28 9.82 -5.26 -5.36
N PRO A 29 8.83 -5.75 -4.60
CA PRO A 29 9.04 -6.14 -3.19
C PRO A 29 10.01 -7.31 -3.00
N PHE A 30 10.21 -8.13 -4.04
CA PHE A 30 11.05 -9.32 -3.99
C PHE A 30 12.43 -9.10 -4.65
N PHE A 31 12.55 -8.08 -5.48
CA PHE A 31 13.75 -7.81 -6.30
C PHE A 31 14.17 -6.34 -6.19
N PRO A 32 15.20 -6.03 -5.37
CA PRO A 32 15.67 -4.65 -5.15
C PRO A 32 16.01 -3.88 -6.43
N ASP A 33 16.67 -4.53 -7.40
CA ASP A 33 17.05 -3.92 -8.68
C ASP A 33 15.85 -3.54 -9.58
N ILE A 34 14.69 -4.14 -9.33
CA ILE A 34 13.42 -3.81 -10.00
C ILE A 34 12.74 -2.68 -9.24
N ALA A 35 12.72 -2.74 -7.90
CA ALA A 35 12.16 -1.70 -7.05
C ALA A 35 12.78 -0.32 -7.28
N GLU A 36 14.12 -0.21 -7.30
CA GLU A 36 14.80 1.07 -7.54
C GLU A 36 14.37 1.71 -8.86
N ARG A 37 14.26 0.91 -9.93
CA ARG A 37 13.86 1.38 -11.27
C ARG A 37 12.41 1.84 -11.34
N VAL A 38 11.53 1.13 -10.65
CA VAL A 38 10.07 1.35 -10.71
C VAL A 38 9.69 2.53 -9.82
N PHE A 39 10.19 2.58 -8.59
CA PHE A 39 9.76 3.58 -7.61
C PHE A 39 10.34 4.97 -7.86
N ASP A 40 11.56 5.10 -8.38
CA ASP A 40 12.13 6.43 -8.68
C ASP A 40 11.40 7.18 -9.82
N ARG A 41 10.62 6.47 -10.66
CA ARG A 41 9.94 7.06 -11.82
C ARG A 41 8.44 7.26 -11.65
N ILE A 42 7.81 6.51 -10.74
CA ILE A 42 6.36 6.36 -10.67
C ILE A 42 5.76 7.07 -9.45
N LEU A 43 6.57 7.41 -8.44
CA LEU A 43 6.04 7.95 -7.20
C LEU A 43 5.58 9.41 -7.34
N PRO A 44 4.32 9.71 -6.98
CA PRO A 44 3.85 11.09 -6.90
C PRO A 44 4.56 11.82 -5.76
N GLN A 45 4.79 13.12 -5.92
CA GLN A 45 5.34 13.98 -4.86
C GLN A 45 4.22 14.65 -4.06
N ALA A 46 4.36 14.66 -2.73
CA ALA A 46 3.43 15.35 -1.86
C ALA A 46 3.65 16.88 -1.90
N ASP A 47 2.54 17.64 -1.90
CA ASP A 47 2.61 19.09 -1.70
C ASP A 47 2.69 19.42 -0.21
N ARG A 48 3.93 19.59 0.27
CA ARG A 48 4.23 19.90 1.67
C ARG A 48 3.78 21.28 2.13
N SER A 49 3.41 22.17 1.20
CA SER A 49 2.96 23.53 1.52
C SER A 49 1.46 23.62 1.78
N GLY A 50 0.71 22.55 1.46
CA GLY A 50 -0.73 22.47 1.63
C GLY A 50 -1.16 22.38 3.10
N SER A 51 -2.30 23.00 3.42
CA SER A 51 -2.92 22.88 4.74
C SER A 51 -3.36 21.45 5.07
N SER A 52 -3.73 20.65 4.06
CA SER A 52 -4.06 19.23 4.20
C SER A 52 -2.84 18.40 4.60
N TYR A 53 -1.68 18.67 4.00
CA TYR A 53 -0.42 18.00 4.38
C TYR A 53 -0.08 18.25 5.84
N MET A 54 -0.17 19.52 6.29
CA MET A 54 0.11 19.87 7.68
C MET A 54 -0.90 19.25 8.66
N ALA A 55 -2.17 19.13 8.26
CA ALA A 55 -3.21 18.49 9.08
C ALA A 55 -2.93 17.00 9.29
N VAL A 56 -2.47 16.29 8.25
CA VAL A 56 -2.12 14.86 8.36
C VAL A 56 -0.76 14.67 9.04
N SER A 57 0.27 15.43 8.62
CA SER A 57 1.63 15.27 9.15
C SER A 57 1.75 15.59 10.64
N SER A 58 0.85 16.42 11.20
CA SER A 58 0.83 16.71 12.63
C SER A 58 0.22 15.58 13.48
N ARG A 59 -0.46 14.62 12.84
CA ARG A 59 -1.05 13.42 13.45
C ARG A 59 -0.20 12.16 13.30
N ILE A 60 0.84 12.21 12.47
CA ILE A 60 1.78 11.09 12.34
C ILE A 60 2.60 11.00 13.64
N GLU A 61 2.42 9.90 14.35
CA GLU A 61 3.23 9.58 15.52
C GLU A 61 4.56 8.97 15.05
N GLU A 62 5.67 9.42 15.64
CA GLU A 62 7.00 8.91 15.33
C GLU A 62 7.69 8.40 16.57
N LYS A 63 8.16 7.15 16.52
CA LYS A 63 8.94 6.53 17.58
C LYS A 63 10.27 6.01 17.04
N ILE A 64 11.37 6.57 17.53
CA ILE A 64 12.72 6.13 17.14
C ILE A 64 13.08 4.83 17.88
N ALA A 65 13.54 3.83 17.14
CA ALA A 65 14.00 2.55 17.65
C ALA A 65 15.32 2.15 16.96
N GLY A 66 16.45 2.50 17.58
CA GLY A 66 17.78 2.21 17.05
C GLY A 66 18.06 2.99 15.76
N GLU A 67 18.26 2.27 14.65
CA GLU A 67 18.55 2.85 13.32
C GLU A 67 17.31 3.13 12.48
N ARG A 68 16.12 2.84 13.02
CA ARG A 68 14.83 3.00 12.33
C ARG A 68 13.90 3.88 13.16
N SER A 69 12.93 4.48 12.50
CA SER A 69 11.75 5.04 13.17
C SER A 69 10.54 4.17 12.86
N HIS A 70 9.55 4.19 13.73
CA HIS A 70 8.21 3.68 13.50
C HIS A 70 7.31 4.89 13.33
N LEU A 71 6.66 4.99 12.18
CA LEU A 71 5.71 6.04 11.86
C LEU A 71 4.31 5.42 11.82
N ASP A 72 3.41 5.91 12.65
CA ASP A 72 2.05 5.42 12.78
C ASP A 72 1.04 6.56 12.52
N LEU A 73 -0.05 6.25 11.83
CA LEU A 73 -1.14 7.18 11.56
C LEU A 73 -2.48 6.44 11.66
N ALA A 74 -3.36 6.96 12.51
CA ALA A 74 -4.75 6.53 12.59
C ALA A 74 -5.60 7.28 11.58
N ILE A 75 -6.51 6.57 10.90
CA ILE A 75 -7.55 7.17 10.07
C ILE A 75 -8.89 6.79 10.69
N GLU A 76 -9.58 7.77 11.25
CA GLU A 76 -10.97 7.64 11.66
C GLU A 76 -11.86 7.72 10.42
N HIS A 77 -12.84 6.83 10.28
CA HIS A 77 -13.82 6.91 9.20
C HIS A 77 -15.25 7.07 9.72
N SER A 78 -16.07 7.81 8.98
CA SER A 78 -17.52 7.87 9.25
C SER A 78 -18.19 6.51 8.96
N PRO A 79 -19.29 6.16 9.66
CA PRO A 79 -20.07 4.98 9.32
C PRO A 79 -20.67 5.08 7.92
N ALA A 80 -20.83 3.95 7.24
CA ALA A 80 -21.44 3.87 5.92
C ALA A 80 -22.90 4.37 5.97
N GLN A 81 -23.29 5.27 5.07
CA GLN A 81 -24.66 5.79 5.03
C GLN A 81 -25.72 4.80 4.52
N VAL A 82 -25.31 3.64 3.98
CA VAL A 82 -26.22 2.70 3.31
C VAL A 82 -26.05 1.28 3.85
N GLY A 83 -27.03 0.84 4.64
CA GLY A 83 -27.49 -0.56 4.72
C GLY A 83 -26.57 -1.58 5.39
N ASP A 84 -25.46 -1.18 5.98
CA ASP A 84 -24.57 -2.06 6.75
C ASP A 84 -24.44 -1.51 8.17
N ASP A 85 -24.06 -2.35 9.14
CA ASP A 85 -24.10 -2.12 10.59
C ASP A 85 -23.13 -1.02 11.11
N GLY A 86 -22.84 0.01 10.30
CA GLY A 86 -21.82 1.03 10.53
C GLY A 86 -20.40 0.53 10.31
N GLN A 87 -20.22 -0.74 9.95
CA GLN A 87 -18.92 -1.35 9.74
C GLN A 87 -18.28 -0.92 8.42
N LEU A 88 -16.95 -0.82 8.43
CA LEU A 88 -16.15 -0.59 7.24
C LEU A 88 -16.23 -1.81 6.31
N PRO A 89 -16.71 -1.68 5.05
CA PRO A 89 -16.70 -2.75 4.06
C PRO A 89 -15.27 -2.96 3.53
N TRP A 90 -14.44 -3.58 4.38
CA TRP A 90 -12.99 -3.70 4.20
C TRP A 90 -12.60 -4.31 2.86
N GLU A 91 -13.21 -5.43 2.47
CA GLU A 91 -12.93 -6.09 1.19
C GLU A 91 -13.19 -5.18 -0.01
N THR A 92 -14.28 -4.40 0.06
CA THR A 92 -14.66 -3.45 -0.99
C THR A 92 -13.66 -2.29 -1.05
N LEU A 93 -13.24 -1.75 0.11
CA LEU A 93 -12.22 -0.71 0.19
C LEU A 93 -10.89 -1.19 -0.40
N VAL A 94 -10.39 -2.36 0.04
CA VAL A 94 -9.13 -2.92 -0.45
C VAL A 94 -9.18 -3.21 -1.95
N LYS A 95 -10.31 -3.72 -2.45
CA LYS A 95 -10.51 -3.91 -3.88
C LYS A 95 -10.47 -2.59 -4.65
N GLY A 96 -11.21 -1.58 -4.19
CA GLY A 96 -11.25 -0.25 -4.81
C GLY A 96 -9.87 0.42 -4.86
N LEU A 97 -9.11 0.33 -3.76
CA LEU A 97 -7.72 0.82 -3.69
C LEU A 97 -6.84 0.16 -4.75
N LYS A 98 -6.85 -1.17 -4.85
CA LYS A 98 -6.02 -1.90 -5.81
C LYS A 98 -6.42 -1.67 -7.26
N GLU A 99 -7.71 -1.42 -7.53
CA GLU A 99 -8.21 -1.12 -8.87
C GLU A 99 -7.86 0.30 -9.32
N ARG A 100 -7.89 1.27 -8.40
CA ARG A 100 -7.62 2.69 -8.70
C ARG A 100 -6.15 3.06 -8.61
N TYR A 101 -5.42 2.43 -7.69
CA TYR A 101 -4.05 2.76 -7.34
C TYR A 101 -3.17 1.50 -7.39
N PRO A 102 -2.38 1.31 -8.46
CA PRO A 102 -1.66 0.06 -8.71
C PRO A 102 -0.54 -0.22 -7.69
N LEU A 103 -0.11 0.79 -6.92
CA LEU A 103 0.91 0.66 -5.87
C LEU A 103 0.41 -0.15 -4.66
N TRP A 104 -0.90 -0.35 -4.52
CA TRP A 104 -1.45 -1.16 -3.43
C TRP A 104 -1.38 -2.64 -3.74
N PHE A 105 -0.83 -3.38 -2.78
CA PHE A 105 -0.54 -4.80 -2.91
C PHE A 105 -0.92 -5.56 -1.64
N THR A 106 -1.39 -6.78 -1.82
CA THR A 106 -1.77 -7.67 -0.71
C THR A 106 -0.95 -8.97 -0.81
N PRO A 107 0.05 -9.18 0.06
CA PRO A 107 0.89 -10.37 0.00
C PRO A 107 0.13 -11.65 0.39
N THR A 108 -0.75 -11.59 1.40
CA THR A 108 -1.52 -12.73 1.90
C THR A 108 -2.93 -12.31 2.33
N GLY A 109 -3.94 -12.64 1.51
CA GLY A 109 -5.34 -12.27 1.79
C GLY A 109 -5.58 -10.75 1.71
N SER A 110 -6.62 -10.26 2.35
CA SER A 110 -7.04 -8.84 2.34
C SER A 110 -6.74 -8.11 3.65
N HIS A 111 -6.34 -8.81 4.71
CA HIS A 111 -6.21 -8.26 6.07
C HIS A 111 -5.06 -7.26 6.23
N ILE A 112 -4.01 -7.40 5.44
CA ILE A 112 -2.84 -6.52 5.45
C ILE A 112 -2.58 -6.08 4.02
N VAL A 113 -2.54 -4.78 3.80
CA VAL A 113 -2.32 -4.18 2.49
C VAL A 113 -1.09 -3.29 2.58
N TYR A 114 -0.21 -3.36 1.60
CA TYR A 114 0.99 -2.53 1.51
C TYR A 114 0.85 -1.59 0.34
N ARG A 115 1.25 -0.33 0.53
CA ARG A 115 1.48 0.60 -0.57
C ARG A 115 2.97 0.58 -0.89
N LEU A 116 3.30 0.03 -2.06
CA LEU A 116 4.67 -0.19 -2.48
C LEU A 116 5.30 1.13 -2.97
N SER A 117 6.27 1.63 -2.21
CA SER A 117 7.04 2.84 -2.55
C SER A 117 8.54 2.64 -2.50
N GLN A 118 9.01 1.47 -2.06
CA GLN A 118 10.43 1.16 -1.93
C GLN A 118 10.70 -0.35 -1.89
N ALA A 119 11.98 -0.70 -2.07
CA ALA A 119 12.45 -2.08 -2.05
C ALA A 119 12.31 -2.72 -0.65
N ASP A 120 12.57 -1.94 0.40
CA ASP A 120 12.42 -2.40 1.78
C ASP A 120 10.94 -2.40 2.17
N MET A 121 10.33 -3.59 2.23
CA MET A 121 8.92 -3.76 2.55
C MET A 121 8.56 -3.26 3.96
N LEU A 122 9.50 -3.29 4.92
CA LEU A 122 9.25 -2.73 6.26
C LEU A 122 9.12 -1.20 6.22
N SER A 123 9.78 -0.56 5.27
CA SER A 123 9.71 0.88 5.08
C SER A 123 8.47 1.28 4.25
N CYS A 124 7.81 0.35 3.53
CA CYS A 124 6.56 0.65 2.83
C CYS A 124 5.40 0.90 3.80
N VAL A 125 4.42 1.70 3.38
CA VAL A 125 3.21 1.95 4.18
C VAL A 125 2.37 0.68 4.24
N LYS A 126 2.13 0.18 5.45
CA LYS A 126 1.28 -0.96 5.75
C LYS A 126 -0.04 -0.45 6.32
N MET A 127 -1.14 -0.85 5.68
CA MET A 127 -2.51 -0.58 6.08
C MET A 127 -3.15 -1.84 6.65
N VAL A 128 -3.76 -1.71 7.83
CA VAL A 128 -4.54 -2.76 8.48
C VAL A 128 -5.87 -2.21 8.97
N ARG A 129 -6.90 -3.08 9.01
CA ARG A 129 -8.16 -2.74 9.66
C ARG A 129 -7.92 -2.67 11.17
N GLY A 130 -8.31 -1.56 11.79
CA GLY A 130 -8.33 -1.40 13.24
C GLY A 130 -9.59 -1.98 13.84
N ASP A 131 -10.19 -1.22 14.75
CA ASP A 131 -11.51 -1.51 15.29
C ASP A 131 -12.62 -1.15 14.26
N ASP A 132 -13.84 -0.92 14.73
CA ASP A 132 -14.98 -0.63 13.86
C ASP A 132 -14.94 0.77 13.20
N SER A 133 -14.06 1.67 13.64
CA SER A 133 -13.99 3.06 13.15
C SER A 133 -12.60 3.52 12.71
N HIS A 134 -11.56 2.70 12.91
CA HIS A 134 -10.19 3.08 12.61
C HIS A 134 -9.54 2.20 11.56
N ILE A 135 -8.77 2.83 10.67
CA ILE A 135 -7.79 2.18 9.80
C ILE A 135 -6.40 2.61 10.30
N TRP A 136 -5.49 1.66 10.47
CA TRP A 136 -4.14 1.97 10.91
C TRP A 136 -3.16 1.90 9.76
N LEU A 137 -2.39 2.97 9.59
CA LEU A 137 -1.22 3.02 8.73
C LEU A 137 0.03 2.98 9.61
N SER A 138 0.98 2.14 9.23
CA SER A 138 2.26 2.00 9.94
C SER A 138 3.37 1.76 8.94
N ALA A 139 4.57 2.24 9.24
CA ALA A 139 5.76 1.96 8.46
C ALA A 139 7.03 2.18 9.27
N GLU A 140 8.08 1.44 8.94
CA GLU A 140 9.31 1.41 9.73
C GLU A 140 10.51 1.81 8.86
N PRO A 141 10.71 3.09 8.49
CA PRO A 141 11.85 3.48 7.65
C PRO A 141 13.15 3.53 8.43
N ARG A 142 14.27 3.59 7.69
CA ARG A 142 15.51 4.10 8.26
C ARG A 142 15.37 5.58 8.61
N LEU A 143 16.12 6.06 9.61
CA LEU A 143 16.03 7.45 10.06
C LEU A 143 16.23 8.49 8.93
N GLU A 144 17.11 8.19 7.99
CA GLU A 144 17.39 9.02 6.81
C GLU A 144 16.20 9.14 5.83
N GLN A 145 15.22 8.24 5.91
CA GLN A 145 14.05 8.18 5.03
C GLN A 145 12.76 8.72 5.69
N GLY A 146 12.82 9.20 6.94
CA GLY A 146 11.63 9.60 7.70
C GLY A 146 10.78 10.67 6.99
N GLU A 147 11.41 11.71 6.45
CA GLU A 147 10.74 12.77 5.68
C GLU A 147 10.06 12.26 4.41
N ARG A 148 10.73 11.37 3.67
CA ARG A 148 10.13 10.75 2.49
C ARG A 148 8.90 9.93 2.88
N LEU A 149 8.95 9.22 4.01
CA LEU A 149 7.83 8.38 4.40
C LEU A 149 6.64 9.16 4.96
N ARG A 150 6.88 10.33 5.56
CA ARG A 150 5.79 11.26 5.90
C ARG A 150 5.00 11.68 4.65
N ASP A 151 5.69 11.96 3.54
CA ASP A 151 5.04 12.22 2.25
C ASP A 151 4.22 11.02 1.77
N GLU A 152 4.79 9.81 1.85
CA GLU A 152 4.10 8.59 1.42
C GLU A 152 2.87 8.27 2.29
N LEU A 153 2.93 8.52 3.60
CA LEU A 153 1.78 8.37 4.51
C LEU A 153 0.67 9.36 4.16
N PHE A 154 1.02 10.61 3.83
CA PHE A 154 0.05 11.60 3.36
C PHE A 154 -0.61 11.18 2.04
N LEU A 155 0.18 10.70 1.09
CA LEU A 155 -0.34 10.20 -0.19
C LEU A 155 -1.25 8.98 0.02
N ALA A 156 -0.83 8.03 0.87
CA ALA A 156 -1.64 6.87 1.21
C ALA A 156 -2.97 7.28 1.87
N TYR A 157 -2.96 8.25 2.78
CA TYR A 157 -4.18 8.81 3.37
C TYR A 157 -5.12 9.37 2.29
N GLY A 158 -4.60 10.18 1.36
CA GLY A 158 -5.42 10.76 0.29
C GLY A 158 -6.01 9.71 -0.65
N GLU A 159 -5.25 8.66 -0.98
CA GLU A 159 -5.72 7.53 -1.79
C GLU A 159 -6.82 6.74 -1.06
N ILE A 160 -6.71 6.57 0.26
CA ILE A 160 -7.74 5.91 1.09
C ILE A 160 -8.99 6.79 1.19
N ASP A 161 -8.84 8.09 1.44
CA ASP A 161 -9.97 9.00 1.59
C ASP A 161 -10.80 9.12 0.30
N ASP A 162 -10.15 9.15 -0.88
CA ASP A 162 -10.84 9.13 -2.18
C ASP A 162 -11.67 7.85 -2.39
N VAL A 163 -11.15 6.68 -2.00
CA VAL A 163 -11.92 5.43 -2.09
C VAL A 163 -13.03 5.37 -1.03
N LEU A 164 -12.79 5.88 0.18
CA LEU A 164 -13.84 6.02 1.20
C LEU A 164 -14.97 6.95 0.74
N GLU A 165 -14.65 8.07 0.08
CA GLU A 165 -15.63 9.01 -0.47
C GLU A 165 -16.48 8.34 -1.56
N ALA A 166 -15.86 7.52 -2.42
CA ALA A 166 -16.59 6.71 -3.40
C ALA A 166 -17.56 5.70 -2.76
N LEU A 167 -17.31 5.29 -1.52
CA LEU A 167 -18.18 4.43 -0.70
C LEU A 167 -19.19 5.22 0.15
N GLY A 168 -19.25 6.55 0.00
CA GLY A 168 -20.13 7.42 0.78
C GLY A 168 -19.66 7.66 2.22
N MET A 169 -18.37 7.45 2.50
CA MET A 169 -17.72 7.67 3.80
C MET A 169 -16.69 8.78 3.70
N ARG A 170 -16.14 9.23 4.84
CA ARG A 170 -14.99 10.16 4.88
C ARG A 170 -13.99 9.72 5.92
N GLY A 171 -12.71 9.79 5.56
CA GLY A 171 -11.58 9.58 6.45
C GLY A 171 -11.12 10.89 7.08
N ARG A 172 -10.69 10.84 8.34
CA ARG A 172 -10.05 11.95 9.06
C ARG A 172 -8.78 11.41 9.73
N PRO A 173 -7.68 12.18 9.72
CA PRO A 173 -6.51 11.78 10.49
C PRO A 173 -6.84 11.88 11.98
N GLY A 174 -6.69 10.77 12.70
CA GLY A 174 -6.93 10.63 14.14
C GLY A 174 -5.83 11.25 14.98
#